data_AF-A0A227ILC4-F1
#
_entry.id   AF-A0A227ILC4-F1
#
_cell.length_a   1.000
_cell.length_b   1.000
_cell.length_c   1.000
_cell.angle_alpha   90.00
_cell.angle_beta   90.00
_cell.angle_gamma   90.00
#
_symmetry.space_group_name_H-M   'P 1'
#
loop_
_entity.id
_entity.type
_entity.pdbx_description
1 polymer ?
#
loop_
_entity_poly.entity_id
_entity_poly.type
_entity_poly.pdbx_seq_one_letter_code
_entity_poly.pdbx_strand_id
1 'polypeptide(L)' 'VTMVTKGDVILDTPLAKVGGKGLFVKELEVAMLEGRADLAVHSMKDVPVDFPEGLGLVTICEREDPRDAFVSNTYSNINE' A
#
# COMPACT_ATOMS: atom_id res chain seq x y z
N VAL A 1 -4.59 -9.95 12.94
CA VAL A 1 -4.45 -8.70 13.72
C VAL A 1 -4.58 -7.54 12.75
N THR A 2 -5.52 -6.61 12.96
CA THR A 2 -5.63 -5.38 12.16
C THR A 2 -4.64 -4.35 12.67
N MET A 3 -3.80 -3.80 11.81
CA MET A 3 -2.84 -2.74 12.14
C MET A 3 -3.21 -1.46 11.39
N VAL A 4 -3.11 -0.32 12.09
CA VAL A 4 -3.30 1.00 11.50
C VAL A 4 -1.93 1.56 11.18
N THR A 5 -1.71 1.96 9.92
CA THR A 5 -0.42 2.49 9.48
C THR A 5 -0.38 4.01 9.65
N LYS A 6 0.81 4.62 9.61
CA LYS A 6 0.91 6.09 9.63
C LYS A 6 0.23 6.75 8.43
N GLY A 7 0.16 6.06 7.29
CA GLY A 7 -0.55 6.54 6.11
C GLY A 7 -2.06 6.63 6.30
N ASP A 8 -2.65 5.78 7.14
CA ASP A 8 -4.08 5.84 7.46
C ASP A 8 -4.44 7.01 8.39
N VAL A 9 -3.46 7.51 9.15
CA VAL A 9 -3.63 8.59 10.13
C VAL A 9 -3.39 9.97 9.51
N ILE A 10 -2.54 10.08 8.49
CA ILE A 10 -2.18 11.35 7.85
C ILE A 10 -3.06 11.56 6.61
N LEU A 11 -4.24 12.13 6.80
CA LEU A 11 -5.18 12.47 5.72
C LEU A 11 -5.03 13.91 5.21
N ASP A 12 -4.43 14.82 6.00
CA ASP A 12 -4.44 16.27 5.76
C ASP A 12 -3.18 16.82 5.06
N THR A 13 -2.25 15.96 4.64
CA THR A 13 -1.04 16.38 3.92
C THR A 13 -0.87 15.54 2.66
N PRO A 14 -0.64 16.14 1.47
CA PRO A 14 -0.42 15.39 0.25
C PRO A 14 0.68 14.34 0.48
N LEU A 15 0.42 13.07 0.15
CA LEU A 15 1.40 11.97 0.32
C LEU A 15 2.78 12.30 -0.24
N ALA A 16 2.82 13.04 -1.36
CA ALA A 16 4.05 13.53 -1.99
C ALA A 16 4.91 14.43 -1.06
N LYS A 17 4.31 15.14 -0.11
CA LYS A 17 5.00 15.96 0.91
C LYS A 17 5.39 15.16 2.16
N VAL A 18 4.74 14.03 2.42
CA VAL A 18 5.01 13.20 3.62
C VAL A 18 6.28 12.35 3.45
N GLY A 19 6.75 12.14 2.21
CA GLY A 19 8.17 11.89 1.93
C GLY A 19 8.80 10.69 2.65
N GLY A 20 8.04 9.66 2.98
CA GLY A 20 8.55 8.44 3.60
C GLY A 20 8.28 7.22 2.73
N LYS A 21 9.31 6.70 2.06
CA LYS A 21 9.25 5.34 1.49
C LYS A 21 8.83 4.37 2.61
N GLY A 22 7.75 3.62 2.41
CA GLY A 22 7.29 2.58 3.35
C GLY A 22 6.27 3.00 4.42
N LEU A 23 5.55 4.12 4.24
CA LEU A 23 4.54 4.60 5.21
C LEU A 23 3.42 3.61 5.56
N PHE A 24 3.19 2.61 4.69
CA PHE A 24 2.16 1.57 4.85
C PHE A 24 2.74 0.18 5.13
N VAL A 25 4.06 0.03 5.11
CA VAL A 25 4.72 -1.28 5.06
C VAL A 25 5.54 -1.54 6.32
N LYS A 26 6.12 -0.49 6.91
CA LYS A 26 7.02 -0.60 8.05
C LYS A 26 6.40 -1.26 9.28
N GLU A 27 5.16 -0.94 9.61
CA GLU A 27 4.46 -1.51 10.77
C GLU A 27 4.20 -3.02 10.59
N LEU A 28 3.90 -3.46 9.37
CA LEU A 28 3.70 -4.87 9.03
C LEU A 28 5.02 -5.64 9.01
N GLU A 29 6.08 -5.05 8.46
CA GLU A 29 7.44 -5.63 8.48
C GLU A 29 7.93 -5.87 9.92
N VAL A 30 7.77 -4.88 10.81
CA VAL A 30 8.14 -5.01 12.22
C VAL A 30 7.32 -6.12 12.89
N ALA A 31 6.02 -6.22 12.59
CA ALA A 31 5.18 -7.27 13.14
C ALA A 31 5.64 -8.68 12.72
N MET A 32 6.09 -8.85 11.48
CA MET A 32 6.60 -10.14 11.01
C MET A 32 7.97 -10.46 11.60
N LEU A 33 8.87 -9.47 11.68
CA LEU A 33 10.20 -9.63 12.29
C LEU A 33 10.13 -9.95 13.79
N GLU A 34 9.13 -9.44 14.51
CA GLU A 34 8.88 -9.74 15.92
C GLU A 34 8.05 -11.03 16.14
N GLY A 35 7.69 -11.75 15.08
CA GLY A 35 6.89 -12.98 15.17
C GLY A 35 5.44 -12.76 15.61
N ARG A 36 4.92 -11.52 15.49
CA ARG A 36 3.52 -11.16 15.79
C ARG A 36 2.59 -11.40 14.60
N ALA A 37 3.15 -11.65 13.42
CA ALA A 37 2.46 -12.01 12.19
C ALA A 37 3.33 -12.93 11.34
N ASP A 38 2.70 -13.86 10.60
CA ASP A 38 3.43 -14.79 9.72
C ASP A 38 3.51 -14.30 8.27
N LEU A 39 2.52 -13.51 7.84
CA LEU A 39 2.38 -12.99 6.48
C LEU A 39 1.77 -11.58 6.50
N ALA A 40 2.17 -10.75 5.53
CA ALA A 40 1.59 -9.45 5.27
C ALA A 40 0.97 -9.42 3.86
N VAL A 41 -0.23 -8.86 3.75
CA VAL A 41 -0.96 -8.73 2.48
C VAL A 41 -0.99 -7.26 2.09
N HIS A 42 -0.60 -6.97 0.86
CA HIS A 42 -0.50 -5.60 0.34
C HIS A 42 -1.19 -5.48 -1.01
N SER A 43 -1.67 -4.28 -1.32
CA SER A 43 -1.81 -3.87 -2.72
C SER A 43 -0.41 -3.78 -3.33
N MET A 44 -0.17 -4.46 -4.45
CA MET A 44 1.18 -4.57 -5.01
C MET A 44 1.81 -3.22 -5.40
N LYS A 45 0.98 -2.21 -5.70
CA LYS A 45 1.43 -0.84 -6.01
C LYS A 45 2.12 -0.13 -4.82
N ASP A 46 1.89 -0.60 -3.60
CA ASP A 46 2.37 0.02 -2.37
C ASP A 46 3.59 -0.70 -1.78
N VAL A 47 4.03 -1.80 -2.40
CA VAL A 47 5.19 -2.59 -1.96
C VAL A 47 6.50 -1.91 -2.41
N PRO A 48 7.47 -1.66 -1.50
CA PRO A 48 8.74 -1.06 -1.87
C PRO A 48 9.58 -2.01 -2.73
N VAL A 49 10.53 -1.44 -3.48
CA VAL A 49 11.48 -2.22 -4.30
C VAL A 49 12.48 -2.97 -3.42
N ASP A 50 12.91 -2.35 -2.32
CA ASP A 50 13.88 -2.90 -1.38
C ASP A 50 13.16 -3.50 -0.17
N PHE A 51 13.61 -4.66 0.29
CA PHE A 51 13.08 -5.34 1.48
C PHE A 51 14.13 -5.34 2.60
N PRO A 52 13.71 -5.25 3.87
CA PRO A 52 14.58 -5.56 4.99
C PRO A 52 15.11 -7.00 4.90
N GLU A 53 16.30 -7.23 5.45
CA GLU A 53 16.86 -8.57 5.54
C GLU A 53 15.91 -9.52 6.29
N GLY A 54 15.71 -10.72 5.75
CA GLY A 54 14.80 -11.73 6.29
C GLY A 54 13.35 -11.61 5.80
N LEU A 55 12.99 -10.54 5.07
CA LEU A 55 11.66 -10.38 4.47
C LEU A 55 11.74 -10.39 2.94
N GLY A 56 10.61 -10.69 2.29
CA GLY A 56 10.53 -10.64 0.83
C GLY A 56 9.13 -10.94 0.29
N LEU A 57 8.92 -10.62 -0.99
CA LEU A 57 7.71 -10.96 -1.71
C LEU A 57 7.79 -12.40 -2.22
N VAL A 58 6.96 -13.28 -1.67
CA VAL A 58 6.95 -14.71 -2.01
C VAL A 58 5.78 -15.13 -2.90
N THR A 59 4.72 -14.30 -2.97
CA THR A 59 3.49 -14.62 -3.69
C THR A 59 2.93 -13.38 -4.35
N ILE A 60 2.53 -13.52 -5.63
CA ILE A 60 1.70 -12.56 -6.35
C ILE A 60 0.41 -13.28 -6.74
N CYS A 61 -0.73 -12.78 -6.29
CA CYS A 61 -2.05 -13.32 -6.65
C CYS A 61 -2.41 -13.03 -8.11
N GLU A 62 -3.45 -13.68 -8.62
CA GLU A 62 -4.03 -13.33 -9.91
C GLU A 62 -4.43 -11.85 -9.94
N ARG A 63 -4.08 -11.17 -11.03
CA ARG A 63 -4.22 -9.72 -11.14
C ARG A 63 -5.63 -9.37 -11.58
N GLU A 64 -6.29 -8.54 -10.79
CA GLU A 64 -7.59 -7.95 -11.14
C GLU A 64 -7.44 -6.84 -12.20
N ASP A 65 -8.56 -6.26 -12.66
CA ASP A 65 -8.56 -5.16 -13.64
C ASP A 65 -7.60 -4.02 -13.25
N PRO A 66 -6.53 -3.78 -14.03
CA PRO A 66 -5.50 -2.81 -13.68
C PRO A 66 -5.79 -1.40 -14.23
N ARG A 67 -6.93 -1.18 -14.87
CA ARG A 67 -7.26 0.08 -15.54
C ARG A 67 -7.73 1.12 -14.52
N ASP A 68 -7.38 2.39 -14.79
CA ASP A 68 -7.97 3.51 -14.08
C ASP A 68 -9.46 3.66 -14.43
N ALA A 69 -10.24 4.19 -13.49
CA ALA A 69 -11.65 4.50 -13.67
C ALA A 69 -11.86 6.02 -13.66
N PHE A 70 -12.60 6.53 -14.65
CA PHE A 70 -13.11 7.89 -14.62
C PHE A 70 -14.37 7.92 -13.74
N VAL A 71 -14.39 8.81 -12.74
CA VAL A 71 -15.52 8.97 -11.82
C VAL A 71 -15.95 10.42 -11.83
N SER A 72 -17.17 10.69 -12.32
CA SER A 72 -17.75 12.03 -12.39
C SER A 72 -19.25 11.95 -12.13
N ASN A 73 -19.78 12.95 -11.42
CA ASN A 73 -21.22 13.06 -11.18
C ASN A 73 -21.98 13.63 -12.39
N THR A 74 -21.28 14.33 -13.30
CA THR A 74 -21.92 15.18 -14.33
C THR A 74 -21.55 14.81 -15.76
N TYR A 75 -20.34 14.29 -15.99
CA TYR A 75 -19.82 14.00 -17.33
C TYR A 75 -19.64 12.50 -17.49
N SER A 76 -19.81 11.99 -18.71
CA SER A 76 -19.71 10.56 -18.99
C SER A 76 -18.28 10.11 -19.31
N ASN A 77 -17.43 11.04 -19.77
CA ASN A 77 -16.06 10.77 -20.15
C ASN A 77 -15.19 12.04 -20.06
N ILE A 78 -13.87 11.90 -20.27
CA ILE A 78 -12.87 12.97 -20.12
C ILE A 78 -12.91 13.98 -21.30
N ASN A 79 -13.50 13.61 -22.44
CA ASN A 79 -13.48 14.45 -23.65
C ASN A 79 -14.72 15.35 -23.78
N GLU A 80 -15.66 15.29 -22.83
CA GLU A 80 -16.85 16.15 -22.76
C GLU A 80 -16.59 17.46 -22.02
#